data_AF-A0A7M2CA86-F1
#
_entry.id   AF-A0A7M2CA86-F1
#
_cell.length_a   1.000
_cell.length_b   1.000
_cell.length_c   1.000
_cell.angle_alpha   90.00
_cell.angle_beta   90.00
_cell.angle_gamma   90.00
#
_symmetry.space_group_name_H-M   'P 1'
#
loop_
_entity.id
_entity.type
_entity.pdbx_description
1 polymer ?
#
loop_
_entity_poly.entity_id
_entity_poly.type
_entity_poly.pdbx_seq_one_letter_code
_entity_poly.pdbx_strand_id
1 'polypeptide(L)' 'MSAKFTRDDAEQIRAVLKFVGLEEGYASANDFVEAAVRRELRRVQRKYNSGRKWPGVEAGGLRPGRRTRAETAAHEDHH' A
#
# COMPACT_ATOMS: atom_id res chain seq x y z
N MET A 1 1.35 1.05 8.97
CA MET A 1 0.37 1.24 7.89
C MET A 1 -0.57 0.05 7.91
N SER A 2 -1.90 0.24 7.98
CA SER A 2 -2.87 -0.87 7.93
C SER A 2 -3.54 -0.88 6.56
N ALA A 3 -3.49 -2.00 5.85
CA ALA A 3 -4.32 -2.20 4.67
C ALA A 3 -5.80 -2.28 5.10
N LYS A 4 -6.70 -1.71 4.29
CA LYS A 4 -8.14 -1.81 4.51
C LYS A 4 -8.67 -2.90 3.57
N PHE A 5 -9.06 -4.03 4.13
CA PHE A 5 -9.74 -5.11 3.42
C PHE A 5 -11.20 -5.12 3.82
N THR A 6 -12.09 -5.40 2.86
CA THR A 6 -13.48 -5.72 3.19
C THR A 6 -13.55 -7.11 3.84
N ARG A 7 -14.71 -7.45 4.39
CA ARG A 7 -14.96 -8.80 4.91
C ARG A 7 -14.76 -9.86 3.82
N ASP A 8 -15.32 -9.60 2.64
CA ASP A 8 -15.26 -10.50 1.48
C ASP A 8 -13.82 -10.71 1.03
N ASP A 9 -13.01 -9.65 0.98
CA ASP A 9 -11.56 -9.75 0.68
C ASP A 9 -10.85 -10.67 1.67
N ALA A 10 -11.15 -10.53 2.97
CA ALA A 10 -10.54 -11.36 4.00
C ALA A 10 -10.96 -12.83 3.89
N GLU A 11 -12.22 -13.09 3.52
CA GLU A 11 -12.72 -14.44 3.25
C GLU A 11 -12.02 -15.07 2.03
N GLN A 12 -11.85 -14.31 0.95
CA GLN A 12 -11.14 -14.77 -0.24
C GLN A 12 -9.65 -15.00 0.02
N ILE A 13 -8.98 -14.13 0.79
CA ILE A 13 -7.57 -14.34 1.20
C ILE A 13 -7.44 -15.65 1.98
N ARG A 14 -8.34 -15.91 2.93
CA ARG A 14 -8.36 -17.20 3.66
C ARG A 14 -8.61 -18.39 2.74
N ALA A 15 -9.47 -18.24 1.72
CA ALA A 15 -9.72 -19.29 0.75
C ALA A 15 -8.45 -19.64 -0.05
N VAL A 16 -7.69 -18.63 -0.51
CA VAL A 16 -6.40 -18.87 -1.20
C VAL A 16 -5.46 -19.70 -0.32
N LEU A 17 -5.27 -19.31 0.93
CA LEU A 17 -4.39 -20.04 1.84
C LEU A 17 -4.86 -21.48 2.08
N LYS A 18 -6.17 -21.67 2.23
CA LYS A 18 -6.77 -22.97 2.48
C LYS A 18 -6.58 -23.94 1.31
N PHE A 19 -6.72 -23.45 0.08
CA PHE A 19 -6.78 -24.31 -1.10
C PHE A 19 -5.45 -24.47 -1.83
N VAL A 20 -4.60 -23.43 -1.85
CA VAL A 20 -3.36 -23.41 -2.65
C VAL A 20 -2.19 -22.71 -1.93
N GLY A 21 -2.36 -22.36 -0.64
CA GLY A 21 -1.40 -21.54 0.08
C GLY A 21 -0.02 -22.16 0.16
N LEU A 22 0.06 -23.44 0.51
CA LEU A 22 1.33 -24.15 0.67
C LEU A 22 2.03 -24.40 -0.68
N GLU A 23 1.26 -24.71 -1.73
CA GLU A 23 1.76 -24.91 -3.10
C GLU A 23 2.38 -23.63 -3.66
N GLU A 24 1.79 -22.48 -3.34
CA GLU A 24 2.31 -21.16 -3.70
C GLU A 24 3.38 -20.63 -2.70
N GLY A 25 3.66 -21.37 -1.61
CA GLY A 25 4.67 -21.01 -0.62
C GLY A 25 4.25 -19.96 0.42
N TYR A 26 2.94 -19.73 0.61
CA TYR A 26 2.39 -18.84 1.63
C TYR A 26 2.06 -19.61 2.91
N ALA A 27 2.81 -19.37 3.99
CA ALA A 27 2.53 -19.96 5.30
C ALA A 27 1.40 -19.21 6.05
N SER A 28 1.10 -17.97 5.65
CA SER A 28 0.11 -17.12 6.30
C SER A 28 -0.52 -16.09 5.35
N ALA A 29 -1.61 -15.46 5.80
CA ALA A 29 -2.25 -14.35 5.08
C ALA A 29 -1.30 -13.17 4.90
N ASN A 30 -0.44 -12.94 5.90
CA ASN A 30 0.54 -11.86 5.83
C ASN A 30 1.57 -12.11 4.72
N ASP A 31 2.03 -13.36 4.55
CA ASP A 31 2.99 -13.71 3.50
C ASP A 31 2.39 -13.48 2.11
N PHE A 32 1.13 -13.89 1.90
CA PHE A 32 0.40 -13.66 0.66
C PHE A 32 0.27 -12.17 0.33
N VAL A 33 -0.17 -11.36 1.32
CA VAL A 33 -0.34 -9.91 1.14
C VAL A 33 1.01 -9.23 0.91
N GLU A 34 2.04 -9.61 1.66
CA GLU A 34 3.39 -9.07 1.50
C GLU A 34 3.95 -9.37 0.11
N ALA A 35 3.80 -10.61 -0.38
CA ALA A 35 4.25 -11.00 -1.72
C ALA A 35 3.53 -10.18 -2.81
N ALA A 36 2.20 -10.01 -2.68
CA ALA A 36 1.39 -9.21 -3.59
C ALA A 36 1.81 -7.73 -3.60
N VAL A 37 2.01 -7.12 -2.42
CA VAL A 37 2.45 -5.73 -2.27
C VAL A 37 3.86 -5.55 -2.83
N ARG A 38 4.80 -6.47 -2.55
CA ARG A 38 6.16 -6.41 -3.09
C ARG A 38 6.18 -6.56 -4.62
N ARG A 39 5.32 -7.41 -5.18
CA ARG A 39 5.16 -7.56 -6.64
C ARG A 39 4.71 -6.26 -7.27
N GLU A 40 3.71 -5.61 -6.67
CA GLU A 40 3.18 -4.35 -7.15
C GLU A 40 4.19 -3.20 -7.01
N LEU A 41 4.88 -3.12 -5.88
CA LEU A 41 5.97 -2.15 -5.67
C LEU A 41 7.03 -2.25 -6.77
N ARG A 42 7.48 -3.47 -7.10
CA ARG A 42 8.43 -3.70 -8.19
C ARG A 42 7.86 -3.29 -9.55
N ARG A 43 6.57 -3.53 -9.83
CA ARG A 43 5.90 -3.10 -11.07
C ARG A 43 5.93 -1.59 -11.21
N VAL A 44 5.60 -0.87 -10.13
CA VAL A 44 5.56 0.59 -10.07
C VAL A 44 6.97 1.17 -10.22
N GLN A 45 7.98 0.60 -9.55
CA GLN A 45 9.39 0.97 -9.73
C GLN A 45 9.86 0.79 -11.18
N ARG A 46 9.50 -0.32 -11.83
CA ARG A 46 9.81 -0.52 -13.26
C ARG A 46 9.16 0.51 -14.15
N LYS A 47 7.86 0.78 -13.93
CA LYS A 47 7.08 1.70 -14.78
C LYS A 47 7.52 3.16 -14.63
N TYR A 48 7.84 3.60 -13.42
CA TYR A 48 8.01 5.02 -13.12
C TYR A 48 9.42 5.42 -12.65
N ASN A 49 10.31 4.46 -12.36
CA ASN A 49 11.66 4.75 -11.88
C ASN A 49 12.72 3.86 -12.54
N SER A 50 12.49 3.40 -13.77
CA SER A 50 13.42 2.55 -14.52
C SER A 50 13.88 1.30 -13.75
N GLY A 51 13.01 0.76 -12.90
CA GLY A 51 13.30 -0.40 -12.05
C GLY A 51 14.10 -0.09 -10.80
N ARG A 52 14.51 1.16 -10.58
CA ARG A 52 15.23 1.60 -9.39
C ARG A 52 14.28 1.79 -8.22
N LYS A 53 14.78 1.58 -7.00
CA LYS A 53 14.05 1.92 -5.77
C LYS A 53 14.06 3.43 -5.57
N TRP A 54 12.98 3.99 -5.04
CA TRP A 54 13.00 5.36 -4.52
C TRP A 54 13.74 5.42 -3.18
N PRO A 55 14.31 6.59 -2.82
CA PRO A 55 14.69 6.87 -1.46
C PRO A 55 13.51 6.65 -0.51
N GLY A 56 13.78 6.14 0.69
CA GLY A 56 12.75 6.00 1.73
C GLY A 56 12.20 7.36 2.15
N VAL A 57 10.91 7.41 2.47
CA VAL A 57 10.28 8.58 3.07
C VAL A 57 9.96 8.23 4.52
N GLU A 58 10.49 9.00 5.47
CA GLU A 58 10.23 8.77 6.89
C GLU A 58 8.76 8.99 7.24
N ALA A 59 8.33 8.44 8.38
CA ALA A 59 6.99 8.67 8.90
C ALA A 59 6.77 10.18 9.13
N GLY A 60 5.74 10.75 8.51
CA GLY A 60 5.48 12.20 8.52
C GLY A 60 6.04 12.97 7.31
N GLY A 61 6.92 12.35 6.50
CA GLY A 61 7.42 12.92 5.24
C GLY A 61 6.41 12.88 4.09
N LEU A 62 5.33 12.11 4.26
CA LEU A 62 4.16 12.19 3.38
C LEU A 62 3.21 13.25 3.92
N ARG A 63 2.88 14.24 3.09
CA ARG A 63 1.81 15.19 3.42
C ARG A 63 0.53 14.40 3.75
N PRO A 64 -0.11 14.63 4.92
CA PRO A 64 -1.44 14.10 5.15
C PRO A 64 -2.34 14.55 3.99
N GLY A 65 -3.17 13.68 3.44
CA GLY A 65 -4.12 14.03 2.36
C GLY A 65 -5.18 15.08 2.75
N ARG A 66 -5.03 15.73 3.91
CA ARG A 66 -5.86 16.82 4.42
C ARG A 66 -5.02 18.09 4.39
N ARG A 67 -5.50 19.16 3.75
CA ARG A 67 -4.90 20.50 3.83
C ARG A 67 -4.65 20.84 5.31
N THR A 68 -3.49 21.41 5.59
CA THR A 68 -3.20 21.97 6.91
C THR A 68 -4.06 23.22 7.12
N ARG A 69 -4.36 23.59 8.38
CA ARG A 69 -5.11 24.82 8.68
C ARG A 69 -4.48 26.07 8.04
N ALA A 70 -3.15 26.10 7.93
CA ALA A 70 -2.41 27.16 7.27
C ALA A 70 -2.69 27.26 5.76
N GLU A 71 -2.92 26.13 5.08
CA GLU A 71 -3.27 26.10 3.66
C GLU A 71 -4.73 26.48 3.39
N THR A 72 -5.62 26.38 4.39
CA THR A 72 -6.98 26.90 4.31
C THR A 72 -6.99 28.42 4.46
N ALA A 73 -6.24 28.96 5.43
CA ALA A 73 -6.15 30.40 5.65
C ALA A 73 -5.55 31.15 4.44
N ALA A 74 -4.49 30.59 3.84
CA ALA A 74 -3.88 31.19 2.64
C ALA A 74 -4.79 31.16 1.39
N HIS A 75 -5.84 30.34 1.36
CA HIS A 75 -6.81 30.31 0.26
C HIS A 75 -7.91 31.36 0.43
N GLU A 76 -8.24 31.72 1.68
CA GLU A 76 -9.26 32.72 2.01
C GLU A 76 -8.76 34.16 1.79
N ASP A 77 -7.45 34.41 1.92
CA ASP A 77 -6.85 35.75 1.68
C ASP A 77 -6.75 36.14 0.18
N HIS A 78 -7.06 35.23 -0.74
CA HIS A 78 -6.96 35.45 -2.19
C HIS A 78 -8.31 35.56 -2.91
N HIS A 79 -9.42 35.76 -2.18
CA HIS A 79 -10.76 35.87 -2.75
C HIS A 79 -11.50 37.17 -2.38
#